data_AF-A0A562II02-F1
#
_entry.id   AF-A0A562II02-F1
#
_cell.length_a   1.000
_cell.length_b   1.000
_cell.length_c   1.000
_cell.angle_alpha   90.00
_cell.angle_beta   90.00
_cell.angle_gamma   90.00
#
_symmetry.space_group_name_H-M   'P 1'
#
loop_
_entity.id
_entity.type
_entity.pdbx_description
1 polymer ?
#
loop_
_entity_poly.entity_id
_entity_poly.type
_entity_poly.pdbx_seq_one_letter_code
_entity_poly.pdbx_strand_id
1 'polypeptide(L)'
;MLLVAVVTAVWDAVGEYVPLLARESGVAESTVPLLVLLVWAGVTVGGLLAPVGERWGRRGLAGLLALAASALAAGAGVGRPAGFVLIAVAFAAFQLATVLTGARLQASITGPGRATVTSLAGMGTDLTIVGVYGAYGLVATAAGNRAAFVWAAVPYLAVAALVALGRRARA
;
A
#
# COMPACT_ATOMS: atom_id res chain seq x y z
N MET A 1 1.06 14.83 4.10
CA MET A 1 0.49 14.83 2.74
C MET A 1 1.17 13.82 1.85
N LEU A 2 2.41 14.04 1.36
CA LEU A 2 3.09 13.11 0.45
C LEU A 2 3.14 11.65 0.94
N LEU A 3 3.47 11.42 2.21
CA LEU A 3 3.49 10.06 2.77
C LEU A 3 2.09 9.43 2.79
N VAL A 4 1.05 10.20 3.11
CA VAL A 4 -0.34 9.74 3.11
C VAL A 4 -0.78 9.44 1.67
N ALA A 5 -0.59 10.38 0.76
CA ALA A 5 -0.97 10.24 -0.64
C ALA A 5 -0.28 9.05 -1.31
N VAL A 6 1.03 8.90 -1.16
CA VAL A 6 1.78 7.77 -1.73
C VAL A 6 1.37 6.44 -1.08
N VAL A 7 1.25 6.40 0.25
CA VAL A 7 0.91 5.14 0.93
C VAL A 7 -0.48 4.67 0.54
N THR A 8 -1.46 5.58 0.48
CA THR A 8 -2.86 5.27 0.22
C THR A 8 -3.12 5.00 -1.25
N ALA A 9 -2.58 5.82 -2.16
CA ALA A 9 -2.90 5.72 -3.57
C ALA A 9 -2.37 4.44 -4.25
N VAL A 10 -1.17 3.98 -3.86
CA VAL A 10 -0.52 2.90 -4.59
C VAL A 10 -1.17 1.54 -4.30
N TRP A 11 -1.50 1.22 -3.05
CA TRP A 11 -2.08 -0.09 -2.71
C TRP A 11 -3.57 -0.18 -3.08
N ASP A 12 -4.30 0.94 -3.02
CA ASP A 12 -5.71 0.99 -3.43
C ASP A 12 -5.83 0.65 -4.93
N ALA A 13 -4.99 1.28 -5.76
CA ALA A 13 -4.89 0.96 -7.18
C ALA A 13 -4.44 -0.49 -7.45
N VAL A 14 -3.46 -0.99 -6.70
CA VAL A 14 -2.98 -2.38 -6.83
C VAL A 14 -4.06 -3.38 -6.41
N GLY A 15 -4.91 -3.02 -5.44
CA GLY A 15 -6.05 -3.82 -4.96
C GLY A 15 -7.00 -4.23 -6.08
N GLU A 16 -7.28 -3.33 -7.02
CA GLU A 16 -8.16 -3.60 -8.16
C GLU A 16 -7.61 -4.68 -9.11
N TYR A 17 -6.28 -4.87 -9.13
CA TYR A 17 -5.61 -5.83 -10.01
C TYR A 17 -5.31 -7.19 -9.35
N VAL A 18 -5.63 -7.36 -8.06
CA VAL A 18 -5.46 -8.64 -7.33
C VAL A 18 -6.18 -9.80 -8.04
N PRO A 19 -7.42 -9.66 -8.56
CA PRO A 19 -8.08 -10.73 -9.31
C PRO A 19 -7.32 -11.14 -10.58
N LEU A 20 -6.69 -10.19 -11.28
CA LEU A 20 -5.91 -10.48 -12.49
C LEU A 20 -4.66 -11.30 -12.14
N LEU A 21 -3.94 -10.88 -11.09
CA LEU A 21 -2.79 -11.63 -10.57
C LEU A 21 -3.20 -13.05 -10.12
N ALA A 22 -4.38 -13.19 -9.52
CA ALA A 22 -4.90 -14.48 -9.06
C ALA A 22 -5.16 -15.43 -10.24
N ARG A 23 -5.80 -14.94 -11.31
CA ARG A 23 -6.01 -15.71 -12.53
C ARG A 23 -4.69 -16.16 -13.16
N GLU A 24 -3.69 -15.29 -13.19
CA GLU A 24 -2.36 -15.62 -13.71
C GLU A 24 -1.59 -16.65 -12.87
N SER A 25 -1.97 -16.85 -11.61
CA SER A 25 -1.34 -17.85 -10.73
C SER A 25 -1.73 -19.30 -11.03
N GLY A 26 -2.65 -19.52 -11.98
CA GLY A 26 -3.07 -20.84 -12.46
C GLY A 26 -4.17 -21.51 -11.63
N VAL A 27 -4.85 -20.78 -10.75
CA VAL A 27 -6.02 -21.30 -10.02
C VAL A 27 -7.26 -21.40 -10.91
N ALA A 28 -8.21 -22.25 -10.50
CA ALA A 28 -9.55 -22.24 -11.07
C ALA A 28 -10.24 -20.89 -10.84
N GLU A 29 -11.09 -20.47 -11.78
CA GLU A 29 -11.82 -19.20 -11.71
C GLU A 29 -12.66 -19.06 -10.43
N SER A 30 -13.25 -20.17 -9.97
CA SER A 30 -14.00 -20.25 -8.70
C SER A 30 -13.15 -19.99 -7.44
N THR A 31 -11.81 -20.12 -7.53
CA THR A 31 -10.88 -19.90 -6.42
C THR A 31 -10.40 -18.44 -6.35
N VAL A 32 -10.51 -17.68 -7.44
CA VAL A 32 -10.09 -16.27 -7.48
C VAL A 32 -10.76 -15.43 -6.38
N PRO A 33 -12.09 -15.52 -6.16
CA PRO A 33 -12.74 -14.77 -5.08
C PRO A 33 -12.22 -15.13 -3.68
N LEU A 34 -11.77 -16.37 -3.45
CA LEU A 34 -11.22 -16.79 -2.16
C LEU A 34 -9.84 -16.17 -1.90
N LEU A 35 -9.01 -16.03 -2.93
CA LEU A 35 -7.73 -15.34 -2.82
C LEU A 35 -7.92 -13.83 -2.61
N VAL A 36 -8.90 -13.23 -3.28
CA VAL A 36 -9.29 -11.84 -3.05
C VAL A 36 -9.78 -11.65 -1.61
N LEU A 37 -10.65 -12.55 -1.13
CA LEU A 37 -11.14 -12.56 0.25
C LEU A 37 -9.99 -12.64 1.27
N LEU A 38 -8.99 -13.49 1.01
CA LEU A 38 -7.79 -13.58 1.85
C LEU A 38 -7.05 -12.24 1.96
N VAL A 39 -6.87 -11.55 0.84
CA VAL A 39 -6.21 -10.24 0.81
C VAL A 39 -7.01 -9.21 1.61
N TRP A 40 -8.33 -9.15 1.41
CA TRP A 40 -9.20 -8.23 2.15
C TRP A 40 -9.34 -8.57 3.63
N ALA A 41 -9.26 -9.84 4.02
CA ALA A 41 -9.14 -10.23 5.42
C ALA A 41 -7.85 -9.66 6.03
N GLY A 42 -6.75 -9.67 5.27
CA GLY A 42 -5.52 -8.97 5.63
C GLY A 42 -5.74 -7.48 5.86
N VAL A 43 -6.42 -6.79 4.94
CA VAL A 43 -6.79 -5.36 5.10
C VAL A 43 -7.58 -5.16 6.40
N THR A 44 -8.61 -5.96 6.67
CA THR A 44 -9.39 -5.87 7.91
C THR A 44 -8.51 -6.02 9.15
N VAL A 45 -7.63 -7.03 9.18
CA VAL A 45 -6.67 -7.23 10.28
C VAL A 45 -5.76 -6.01 10.44
N GLY A 46 -5.24 -5.46 9.34
CA GLY A 46 -4.41 -4.25 9.35
C GLY A 46 -5.11 -3.05 9.98
N GLY A 47 -6.38 -2.83 9.66
CA GLY A 47 -7.21 -1.80 10.27
C GLY A 47 -7.43 -2.02 11.76
N LEU A 48 -7.72 -3.25 12.18
CA LEU A 48 -7.90 -3.62 13.60
C LEU A 48 -6.62 -3.47 14.43
N LEU A 49 -5.44 -3.58 13.80
CA LEU A 49 -4.14 -3.40 14.45
C LEU A 49 -3.73 -1.93 14.62
N ALA A 50 -4.52 -0.96 14.13
CA ALA A 50 -4.21 0.47 14.24
C ALA A 50 -3.85 0.94 15.66
N PRO A 51 -4.56 0.53 16.74
CA PRO A 51 -4.21 0.94 18.11
C PRO A 51 -2.80 0.50 18.53
N VAL A 52 -2.31 -0.64 18.02
CA VAL A 52 -0.98 -1.16 18.34
C VAL A 52 0.12 -0.25 17.78
N GLY A 53 -0.14 0.37 16.63
CA GLY A 53 0.79 1.23 15.90
C GLY A 53 0.80 2.69 16.34
N GLU A 54 -0.11 3.13 17.21
CA GLU A 54 -0.23 4.54 17.64
C GLU A 54 1.08 5.06 18.25
N ARG A 55 1.71 4.22 19.08
CA ARG A 55 3.00 4.50 19.73
C ARG A 55 4.21 4.47 18.79
N TRP A 56 4.05 4.05 17.54
CA TRP A 56 5.18 3.92 16.61
C TRP A 56 5.67 5.28 16.11
N GLY A 57 6.94 5.59 16.36
CA GLY A 57 7.59 6.74 15.72
C GLY A 57 7.79 6.55 14.21
N ARG A 58 8.46 7.51 13.58
CA ARG A 58 8.79 7.47 12.15
C ARG A 58 9.55 6.20 11.72
N ARG A 59 10.42 5.66 12.58
CA ARG A 59 11.17 4.42 12.31
C ARG A 59 10.26 3.19 12.25
N GLY A 60 9.24 3.11 13.10
CA GLY A 60 8.27 2.02 13.08
C GLY A 60 7.45 2.04 11.78
N LEU A 61 7.00 3.21 11.35
CA LEU A 61 6.34 3.37 10.04
C LEU A 61 7.28 3.01 8.87
N ALA A 62 8.54 3.43 8.90
CA ALA A 62 9.50 3.07 7.85
C ALA A 62 9.72 1.55 7.78
N GLY A 63 9.86 0.87 8.94
CA GLY A 63 9.96 -0.58 9.01
C GLY A 63 8.70 -1.29 8.49
N LEU A 64 7.52 -0.78 8.85
CA LEU A 64 6.25 -1.29 8.36
C LEU A 64 6.14 -1.19 6.82
N LEU A 65 6.49 -0.04 6.25
CA LEU A 65 6.48 0.16 4.79
C LEU A 65 7.50 -0.73 4.09
N ALA A 66 8.69 -0.90 4.66
CA ALA A 66 9.70 -1.80 4.12
C ALA A 66 9.23 -3.27 4.14
N LEU A 67 8.60 -3.70 5.24
CA LEU A 67 8.01 -5.02 5.37
C LEU A 67 6.90 -5.23 4.32
N ALA A 68 5.97 -4.28 4.23
CA ALA A 68 4.84 -4.34 3.30
C ALA A 68 5.31 -4.44 1.84
N ALA A 69 6.25 -3.58 1.45
CA ALA A 69 6.82 -3.58 0.11
C ALA A 69 7.58 -4.88 -0.21
N SER A 70 8.37 -5.38 0.74
CA SER A 70 9.11 -6.64 0.58
C SER A 70 8.16 -7.83 0.47
N ALA A 71 7.10 -7.87 1.29
CA ALA A 71 6.09 -8.92 1.24
C ALA A 71 5.28 -8.88 -0.07
N LEU A 72 4.95 -7.68 -0.57
CA LEU A 72 4.27 -7.51 -1.86
C LEU A 72 5.13 -8.04 -3.01
N ALA A 73 6.39 -7.58 -3.09
CA ALA A 73 7.32 -8.00 -4.13
C ALA A 73 7.61 -9.51 -4.07
N ALA A 74 7.86 -10.05 -2.88
CA ALA A 74 8.08 -11.48 -2.69
C ALA A 74 6.84 -12.30 -3.07
N GLY A 75 5.66 -11.91 -2.57
CA GLY A 75 4.39 -12.61 -2.82
C GLY A 75 4.03 -12.66 -4.31
N ALA A 76 4.12 -11.53 -4.99
CA ALA A 76 3.91 -11.45 -6.44
C ALA A 76 5.00 -12.20 -7.23
N GLY A 77 6.25 -12.14 -6.75
CA GLY A 77 7.39 -12.85 -7.33
C GLY A 77 7.23 -14.37 -7.34
N VAL A 78 6.61 -14.96 -6.31
CA VAL A 78 6.30 -16.41 -6.27
C VAL A 78 5.41 -16.81 -7.45
N GLY A 79 4.37 -16.01 -7.72
CA GLY A 79 3.26 -16.26 -8.67
C GLY A 79 2.81 -17.72 -8.75
N ARG A 80 2.63 -18.25 -7.55
CA ARG A 80 1.78 -19.39 -7.24
C ARG A 80 0.76 -18.91 -6.21
N PRO A 81 -0.35 -19.64 -6.01
CA PRO A 81 -1.41 -19.23 -5.10
C PRO A 81 -0.94 -18.99 -3.67
N ALA A 82 0.07 -19.73 -3.21
CA ALA A 82 0.68 -19.55 -1.88
C ALA A 82 1.28 -18.15 -1.67
N GLY A 83 1.68 -17.44 -2.74
CA GLY A 83 2.19 -16.07 -2.66
C GLY A 83 1.16 -15.06 -2.14
N PHE A 84 -0.13 -15.37 -2.24
CA PHE A 84 -1.22 -14.50 -1.76
C PHE A 84 -1.22 -14.33 -0.24
N VAL A 85 -0.60 -15.24 0.51
CA VAL A 85 -0.40 -15.06 1.95
C VAL A 85 0.50 -13.85 2.22
N LEU A 86 1.61 -13.73 1.48
CA LEU A 86 2.52 -12.58 1.60
C LEU A 86 1.86 -11.30 1.08
N ILE A 87 1.04 -11.38 0.02
CA ILE A 87 0.27 -10.24 -0.48
C ILE A 87 -0.75 -9.77 0.59
N ALA A 88 -1.45 -10.70 1.24
CA ALA A 88 -2.37 -10.36 2.33
C ALA A 88 -1.66 -9.68 3.51
N VAL A 89 -0.45 -10.15 3.87
CA VAL A 89 0.40 -9.47 4.88
C VAL A 89 0.79 -8.07 4.43
N ALA A 90 1.16 -7.90 3.16
CA ALA A 90 1.49 -6.59 2.60
C ALA A 90 0.30 -5.63 2.70
N PHE A 91 -0.89 -6.07 2.28
CA PHE A 91 -2.12 -5.29 2.33
C PHE A 91 -2.55 -4.95 3.77
N ALA A 92 -2.37 -5.89 4.71
CA ALA A 92 -2.57 -5.60 6.13
C ALA A 92 -1.65 -4.48 6.62
N ALA A 93 -0.36 -4.54 6.26
CA ALA A 93 0.61 -3.54 6.65
C ALA A 93 0.36 -2.17 5.98
N PHE A 94 -0.07 -2.15 4.70
CA PHE A 94 -0.48 -0.91 4.02
C PHE A 94 -1.72 -0.29 4.66
N GLN A 95 -2.74 -1.09 4.98
CA GLN A 95 -3.93 -0.59 5.66
C GLN A 95 -3.59 0.01 7.03
N LEU A 96 -2.76 -0.67 7.81
CA LEU A 96 -2.27 -0.15 9.09
C LEU A 96 -1.54 1.20 8.89
N ALA A 97 -0.67 1.30 7.90
CA ALA A 97 0.04 2.55 7.59
C ALA A 97 -0.93 3.67 7.18
N THR A 98 -1.94 3.37 6.37
CA THR A 98 -2.98 4.30 5.93
C THR A 98 -3.75 4.86 7.12
N VAL A 99 -4.22 3.99 8.04
CA VAL A 99 -4.96 4.43 9.23
C VAL A 99 -4.09 5.32 10.13
N LEU A 100 -2.85 4.89 10.43
CA LEU A 100 -1.95 5.67 11.30
C LEU A 100 -1.59 7.03 10.70
N THR A 101 -1.36 7.09 9.39
CA THR A 101 -0.95 8.33 8.72
C THR A 101 -2.13 9.26 8.50
N GLY A 102 -3.33 8.73 8.23
CA GLY A 102 -4.59 9.47 8.20
C GLY A 102 -4.93 10.10 9.55
N ALA A 103 -4.85 9.34 10.64
CA ALA A 103 -5.10 9.85 11.99
C ALA A 103 -4.13 10.98 12.38
N ARG A 104 -2.84 10.81 12.09
CA ARG A 104 -1.82 11.86 12.34
C ARG A 104 -2.05 13.10 11.50
N LEU A 105 -2.47 12.92 10.26
CA LEU A 105 -2.80 14.03 9.39
C LEU A 105 -3.98 14.82 9.97
N GLN A 106 -5.06 14.13 10.33
CA GLN A 106 -6.22 14.78 10.95
C GLN A 106 -5.83 15.56 12.22
N ALA A 107 -5.02 14.95 13.11
CA ALA A 107 -4.54 15.60 14.32
C ALA A 107 -3.67 16.85 14.06
N SER A 108 -3.01 16.94 12.89
CA SER A 108 -2.18 18.08 12.52
C SER A 108 -2.94 19.30 11.98
N ILE A 109 -4.23 19.14 11.64
CA ILE A 109 -5.02 20.21 11.05
C ILE A 109 -5.69 21.04 12.15
N THR A 110 -5.18 22.25 12.39
CA THR A 110 -5.76 23.22 13.34
C THR A 110 -6.59 24.28 12.62
N GLY A 111 -7.73 24.68 13.21
CA GLY A 111 -8.54 25.80 12.73
C GLY A 111 -9.67 25.44 11.73
N PRO A 112 -10.39 26.45 11.21
CA PRO A 112 -11.63 26.27 10.46
C PRO A 112 -11.44 25.68 9.04
N GLY A 113 -10.22 25.70 8.49
CA GLY A 113 -9.89 25.16 7.17
C GLY A 113 -9.85 23.63 7.06
N ARG A 114 -10.29 22.90 8.09
CA ARG A 114 -10.18 21.44 8.17
C ARG A 114 -10.87 20.72 7.02
N ALA A 115 -12.05 21.17 6.63
CA ALA A 115 -12.78 20.62 5.50
C ALA A 115 -11.99 20.79 4.19
N THR A 116 -11.53 22.01 3.90
CA THR A 116 -10.79 22.33 2.68
C THR A 116 -9.47 21.57 2.57
N VAL A 117 -8.70 21.48 3.65
CA VAL A 117 -7.41 20.74 3.66
C VAL A 117 -7.64 19.25 3.45
N THR A 118 -8.69 18.69 4.04
CA THR A 118 -9.03 17.27 3.85
C THR A 118 -9.49 17.01 2.43
N SER A 119 -10.30 17.90 1.84
CA SER A 119 -10.70 17.81 0.42
C SER A 119 -9.52 17.91 -0.54
N LEU A 120 -8.59 18.86 -0.33
CA LEU A 120 -7.37 18.94 -1.15
C LEU A 120 -6.48 17.70 -0.99
N ALA A 121 -6.37 17.16 0.23
CA ALA A 121 -5.63 15.93 0.48
C ALA A 121 -6.29 14.73 -0.23
N GLY A 122 -7.62 14.65 -0.23
CA GLY A 122 -8.40 13.67 -0.99
C GLY A 122 -8.15 13.79 -2.49
N MET A 123 -8.36 14.97 -3.07
CA MET A 123 -8.12 15.24 -4.49
C MET A 123 -6.68 14.90 -4.92
N GLY A 124 -5.68 15.24 -4.10
CA GLY A 124 -4.29 14.87 -4.36
C GLY A 124 -4.05 13.36 -4.33
N THR A 125 -4.78 12.63 -3.48
CA THR A 125 -4.75 11.16 -3.44
C THR A 125 -5.39 10.59 -4.70
N ASP A 126 -6.56 11.08 -5.12
CA ASP A 126 -7.25 10.64 -6.33
C ASP A 126 -6.41 10.85 -7.59
N LEU A 127 -5.79 12.02 -7.75
CA LEU A 127 -4.88 12.30 -8.86
C LEU A 127 -3.67 11.35 -8.86
N THR A 128 -3.15 11.02 -7.67
CA THR A 128 -2.07 10.05 -7.52
C THR A 128 -2.54 8.65 -7.93
N ILE A 129 -3.75 8.23 -7.52
CA ILE A 129 -4.36 6.94 -7.89
C ILE A 129 -4.46 6.83 -9.42
N VAL A 130 -4.97 7.86 -10.10
CA VAL A 130 -5.07 7.88 -11.57
C VAL A 130 -3.69 7.71 -12.22
N GLY A 131 -2.67 8.40 -11.72
CA GLY A 131 -1.30 8.24 -12.18
C GLY A 131 -0.76 6.82 -11.96
N VAL A 132 -1.07 6.22 -10.82
CA VAL A 132 -0.69 4.82 -10.51
C VAL A 132 -1.41 3.84 -11.45
N TYR A 133 -2.69 4.03 -11.75
CA TYR A 133 -3.40 3.18 -12.73
C TYR A 133 -2.74 3.24 -14.11
N GLY A 134 -2.40 4.45 -14.59
CA GLY A 134 -1.71 4.61 -15.86
C GLY A 134 -0.36 3.91 -15.88
N ALA A 135 0.46 4.14 -14.85
CA ALA A 135 1.78 3.51 -14.74
C ALA A 135 1.70 1.99 -14.58
N TYR A 136 0.78 1.49 -13.75
CA TYR A 136 0.53 0.07 -13.56
C TYR A 136 0.11 -0.58 -14.89
N GLY A 137 -0.85 0.02 -15.61
CA GLY A 137 -1.31 -0.46 -16.91
C GLY A 137 -0.19 -0.56 -17.94
N LEU A 138 0.71 0.44 -17.99
CA LEU A 138 1.89 0.40 -18.86
C LEU A 138 2.83 -0.76 -18.51
N VAL A 139 3.16 -0.94 -17.23
CA VAL A 139 4.06 -2.02 -16.78
C VAL A 139 3.40 -3.39 -17.00
N ALA A 140 2.12 -3.53 -16.66
CA ALA A 140 1.38 -4.77 -16.83
C ALA A 140 1.25 -5.17 -18.31
N THR A 141 1.06 -4.21 -19.21
CA THR A 141 1.01 -4.46 -20.65
C THR A 141 2.37 -4.90 -21.21
N ALA A 142 3.46 -4.30 -20.71
CA ALA A 142 4.81 -4.59 -21.19
C ALA A 142 5.42 -5.88 -20.60
N ALA A 143 5.11 -6.21 -19.34
CA ALA A 143 5.82 -7.24 -18.57
C ALA A 143 4.91 -8.16 -17.71
N GLY A 144 3.58 -8.00 -17.78
CA GLY A 144 2.60 -8.80 -17.04
C GLY A 144 2.30 -8.29 -15.62
N ASN A 145 1.21 -8.79 -15.01
CA ASN A 145 0.76 -8.32 -13.70
C ASN A 145 1.76 -8.61 -12.59
N ARG A 146 2.47 -9.74 -12.65
CA ARG A 146 3.54 -10.07 -11.68
C ARG A 146 4.61 -8.98 -11.61
N ALA A 147 5.09 -8.52 -12.75
CA ALA A 147 6.08 -7.45 -12.83
C ALA A 147 5.50 -6.10 -12.34
N ALA A 148 4.25 -5.81 -12.68
CA ALA A 148 3.57 -4.60 -12.24
C ALA A 148 3.39 -4.54 -10.71
N PHE A 149 3.04 -5.66 -10.06
CA PHE A 149 2.97 -5.76 -8.60
C PHE A 149 4.34 -5.58 -7.93
N VAL A 150 5.41 -6.15 -8.49
CA VAL A 150 6.78 -5.96 -7.98
C VAL A 150 7.20 -4.50 -8.15
N TRP A 151 6.91 -3.89 -9.29
CA TRP A 151 7.18 -2.47 -9.54
C TRP A 151 6.42 -1.57 -8.56
N ALA A 152 5.17 -1.90 -8.21
CA ALA A 152 4.38 -1.13 -7.26
C ALA A 152 4.99 -1.10 -5.84
N ALA A 153 5.88 -2.04 -5.49
CA ALA A 153 6.63 -2.01 -4.23
C ALA A 153 7.73 -0.92 -4.18
N VAL A 154 8.24 -0.50 -5.33
CA VAL A 154 9.35 0.48 -5.45
C VAL A 154 9.07 1.81 -4.74
N PRO A 155 7.94 2.51 -4.97
CA PRO A 155 7.67 3.78 -4.28
C PRO A 155 7.64 3.63 -2.76
N TYR A 156 7.15 2.49 -2.24
CA TYR A 156 7.14 2.22 -0.81
C TYR A 156 8.54 2.03 -0.21
N LEU A 157 9.43 1.31 -0.91
CA LEU A 157 10.82 1.16 -0.49
C LEU A 157 11.57 2.51 -0.51
N ALA A 158 11.33 3.32 -1.55
CA ALA A 158 11.90 4.66 -1.63
C ALA A 158 11.44 5.54 -0.46
N VAL A 159 10.14 5.54 -0.15
CA VAL A 159 9.59 6.28 0.99
C VAL A 159 10.16 5.74 2.32
N ALA A 160 10.21 4.42 2.50
CA ALA A 160 10.78 3.81 3.70
C ALA A 160 12.25 4.23 3.90
N ALA A 161 13.05 4.22 2.83
CA ALA A 161 14.44 4.66 2.84
C ALA A 161 14.56 6.14 3.18
N LEU A 162 13.78 7.02 2.54
CA LEU A 162 13.81 8.46 2.82
C LEU A 162 13.42 8.77 4.29
N VAL A 163 12.39 8.11 4.82
CA VAL A 163 11.97 8.28 6.22
C VAL A 163 13.03 7.75 7.19
N ALA A 164 13.73 6.68 6.85
CA ALA A 164 14.82 6.13 7.65
C ALA A 164 16.08 7.03 7.60
N LEU A 165 16.43 7.56 6.43
CA LEU A 165 17.65 8.33 6.16
C LEU A 165 17.56 9.81 6.53
N GLY A 166 16.36 10.40 6.57
CA GLY A 166 16.13 11.83 6.87
C GLY A 166 16.59 12.32 8.26
N ARG A 167 17.23 11.45 9.06
CA ARG A 167 17.96 11.81 10.28
C ARG A 167 19.44 12.13 10.06
N ARG A 168 20.08 11.71 8.96
CA ARG A 168 21.51 11.97 8.73
C ARG A 168 21.82 13.45 8.43
N ALA A 169 20.83 14.25 8.03
CA ALA A 169 21.02 15.66 7.68
C ALA A 169 20.80 16.65 8.84
N ARG A 170 20.59 16.17 10.08
CA ARG A 170 20.42 17.02 11.28
C ARG A 170 21.20 16.50 12.50
N ALA A 171 22.39 15.95 12.27
CA ALA A 171 23.40 15.66 13.29
C ALA A 171 24.68 16.36 12.85
#